data_AF-A0A358PGG4-F1
#
_entry.id   AF-A0A358PGG4-F1
#
_cell.length_a   1.000
_cell.length_b   1.000
_cell.length_c   1.000
_cell.angle_alpha   90.00
_cell.angle_beta   90.00
_cell.angle_gamma   90.00
#
_symmetry.space_group_name_H-M   'P 1'
#
loop_
_entity.id
_entity.type
_entity.pdbx_description
1 polymer ?
#
loop_
_entity_poly.entity_id
_entity_poly.type
_entity_poly.pdbx_seq_one_letter_code
_entity_poly.pdbx_strand_id
1 'polypeptide(L)'
;AKDFFFPQTENLMDFKLSGKTIEIVDTRSETEDFVLFGVRACDVKSFEILDRVFLSDPVDTYYRNRREHGIIMSLACSRPQETCFCASFGIDAGAPEGDIVCTESEDTLYLDAKTAKGTALLDSLNTLTEEADGEADAAEMKAVYDTVSARIKKLPLAGLKPDAFGAGKTDEFFNAPEWKELSSHCLGCGTCTFVCPTCQCYDIRDFDTGHGVKRFRCW
;
A
#
# COMPACT_ATOMS: atom_id res chain seq x y z
N ALA A 1 3.21 3.49 2.26
CA ALA A 1 3.16 2.02 2.09
C ALA A 1 3.73 1.58 0.73
N LYS A 2 3.21 2.11 -0.39
CA LYS A 2 3.67 1.81 -1.76
C LYS A 2 5.20 1.84 -1.95
N ASP A 3 5.87 2.89 -1.48
CA ASP A 3 7.31 3.11 -1.70
C ASP A 3 8.22 1.98 -1.17
N PHE A 4 7.73 1.18 -0.21
CA PHE A 4 8.46 0.01 0.31
C PHE A 4 8.43 -1.20 -0.64
N PHE A 5 7.52 -1.23 -1.61
CA PHE A 5 7.40 -2.28 -2.62
C PHE A 5 7.72 -1.78 -4.03
N PHE A 6 7.45 -0.49 -4.28
CA PHE A 6 7.67 0.20 -5.54
C PHE A 6 8.22 1.61 -5.27
N PRO A 7 9.53 1.75 -5.03
CA PRO A 7 10.15 3.03 -4.69
C PRO A 7 10.13 4.01 -5.86
N GLN A 8 10.20 5.31 -5.57
CA GLN A 8 10.18 6.40 -6.57
C GLN A 8 11.33 6.31 -7.58
N THR A 9 12.46 5.76 -7.18
CA THR A 9 13.59 5.52 -8.07
C THR A 9 14.23 4.19 -7.71
N GLU A 10 14.50 3.37 -8.72
CA GLU A 10 15.09 2.05 -8.51
C GLU A 10 16.04 1.67 -9.64
N ASN A 11 17.27 1.29 -9.28
CA ASN A 11 18.24 0.77 -10.23
C ASN A 11 17.86 -0.66 -10.64
N LEU A 12 17.67 -0.86 -11.94
CA LEU A 12 17.24 -2.14 -12.53
C LEU A 12 18.38 -2.97 -13.10
N MET A 13 19.49 -2.35 -13.50
CA MET A 13 20.70 -3.04 -13.96
C MET A 13 21.81 -2.03 -14.23
N ASP A 14 23.04 -2.46 -14.01
CA ASP A 14 24.24 -1.74 -14.42
C ASP A 14 24.88 -2.46 -15.62
N PHE A 15 25.33 -1.70 -16.61
CA PHE A 15 26.05 -2.18 -17.78
C PHE A 15 27.51 -1.74 -17.68
N LYS A 16 28.43 -2.71 -17.58
CA LYS A 16 29.86 -2.45 -17.65
C LYS A 16 30.38 -2.73 -19.05
N LEU A 17 31.14 -1.79 -19.59
CA LEU A 17 31.73 -1.88 -20.92
C LEU A 17 33.22 -2.22 -20.81
N SER A 18 33.62 -3.35 -21.41
CA SER A 18 35.01 -3.73 -21.57
C SER A 18 35.30 -4.04 -23.04
N GLY A 19 35.78 -3.03 -23.77
CA GLY A 19 35.97 -3.10 -25.22
C GLY A 19 34.63 -3.29 -25.96
N LYS A 20 34.41 -4.47 -26.54
CA LYS A 20 33.15 -4.86 -27.22
C LYS A 20 32.25 -5.74 -26.37
N THR A 21 32.65 -6.03 -25.13
CA THR A 21 31.88 -6.88 -24.21
C THR A 21 31.03 -6.00 -23.31
N ILE A 22 29.75 -6.36 -23.19
CA ILE A 22 28.80 -5.77 -22.25
C ILE A 22 28.56 -6.80 -21.15
N GLU A 23 28.92 -6.46 -19.92
CA GLU A 23 28.55 -7.21 -18.72
C GLU A 23 27.30 -6.56 -18.11
N ILE A 24 26.25 -7.35 -17.90
CA ILE A 24 25.02 -6.91 -17.21
C ILE A 24 25.15 -7.32 -15.74
N VAL A 25 25.09 -6.35 -14.85
CA VAL A 25 25.17 -6.54 -13.41
C VAL A 25 23.76 -6.40 -12.82
N ASP A 26 23.35 -7.43 -12.09
CA ASP A 26 22.12 -7.41 -11.30
C ASP A 26 22.33 -6.53 -10.07
N THR A 27 21.48 -5.52 -9.89
CA THR A 27 21.60 -4.51 -8.84
C THR A 27 20.67 -4.76 -7.66
N ARG A 28 19.92 -5.87 -7.65
CA ARG A 28 19.01 -6.22 -6.54
C ARG A 28 19.79 -6.38 -5.24
N SER A 29 19.38 -5.62 -4.23
CA SER A 29 20.01 -5.63 -2.90
C SER A 29 19.00 -5.87 -1.76
N GLU A 30 17.73 -5.60 -2.01
CA GLU A 30 16.64 -5.61 -1.02
C GLU A 30 16.07 -7.02 -0.86
N THR A 31 16.92 -7.96 -0.47
CA THR A 31 16.59 -9.39 -0.32
C THR A 31 16.39 -9.79 1.15
N GLU A 32 16.18 -8.83 2.03
CA GLU A 32 15.99 -9.06 3.46
C GLU A 32 14.53 -8.87 3.87
N ASP A 33 14.07 -9.72 4.79
CA ASP A 33 12.74 -9.60 5.37
C ASP A 33 12.61 -8.28 6.13
N PHE A 34 11.49 -7.60 5.94
CA PHE A 34 11.20 -6.33 6.61
C PHE A 34 9.75 -6.27 7.05
N VAL A 35 9.50 -5.49 8.11
CA VAL A 35 8.18 -5.29 8.67
C VAL A 35 7.68 -3.89 8.31
N LEU A 36 6.50 -3.82 7.69
CA LEU A 36 5.79 -2.57 7.50
C LEU A 36 4.65 -2.48 8.53
N PHE A 37 4.85 -1.65 9.55
CA PHE A 37 3.90 -1.46 10.64
C PHE A 37 2.95 -0.28 10.41
N GLY A 38 1.69 -0.45 10.83
CA GLY A 38 0.69 0.62 10.82
C GLY A 38 -0.02 0.81 9.48
N VAL A 39 0.00 -0.19 8.60
CA VAL A 39 -0.63 -0.08 7.26
C VAL A 39 -2.14 -0.02 7.40
N ARG A 40 -2.79 0.99 6.82
CA ARG A 40 -4.25 1.14 6.90
C ARG A 40 -4.95 0.19 5.93
N ALA A 41 -6.20 -0.17 6.23
CA ALA A 41 -7.01 -1.07 5.38
C ALA A 41 -7.03 -0.66 3.90
N CYS A 42 -7.14 0.65 3.63
CA CYS A 42 -7.13 1.20 2.28
C CYS A 42 -5.78 1.05 1.57
N ASP A 43 -4.66 1.17 2.29
CA ASP A 43 -3.33 0.91 1.75
C ASP A 43 -3.12 -0.58 1.51
N VAL A 44 -3.55 -1.45 2.43
CA VAL A 44 -3.46 -2.91 2.22
C VAL A 44 -4.22 -3.30 0.94
N LYS A 45 -5.43 -2.77 0.75
CA LYS A 45 -6.22 -3.06 -0.44
C LYS A 45 -5.56 -2.56 -1.73
N SER A 46 -4.80 -1.47 -1.66
CA SER A 46 -4.08 -0.94 -2.82
C SER A 46 -3.04 -1.92 -3.39
N PHE A 47 -2.46 -2.79 -2.54
CA PHE A 47 -1.48 -3.79 -2.99
C PHE A 47 -2.08 -4.76 -4.00
N GLU A 48 -3.36 -5.14 -3.88
CA GLU A 48 -4.02 -5.98 -4.88
C GLU A 48 -4.03 -5.35 -6.29
N ILE A 49 -4.10 -4.02 -6.35
CA ILE A 49 -4.08 -3.29 -7.62
C ILE A 49 -2.67 -3.32 -8.21
N LEU A 50 -1.66 -3.07 -7.38
CA LEU A 50 -0.25 -3.14 -7.79
C LEU A 50 0.14 -4.58 -8.20
N ASP A 51 -0.29 -5.58 -7.44
CA ASP A 51 -0.05 -7.00 -7.70
C ASP A 51 -0.59 -7.41 -9.08
N ARG A 52 -1.77 -6.92 -9.48
CA ARG A 52 -2.34 -7.19 -10.82
C ARG A 52 -1.49 -6.67 -11.96
N VAL A 53 -0.63 -5.69 -11.73
CA VAL A 53 0.26 -5.14 -12.75
C VAL A 53 1.65 -5.74 -12.64
N PHE A 54 2.27 -5.66 -11.47
CA PHE A 54 3.67 -6.05 -11.29
C PHE A 54 3.87 -7.56 -11.17
N LEU A 55 2.85 -8.33 -10.81
CA LEU A 55 2.91 -9.80 -10.75
C LEU A 55 2.24 -10.47 -11.97
N SER A 56 1.74 -9.69 -12.93
CA SER A 56 1.28 -10.20 -14.22
C SER A 56 2.47 -10.51 -15.14
N ASP A 57 2.25 -11.27 -16.23
CA ASP A 57 3.31 -11.58 -17.19
C ASP A 57 3.61 -10.37 -18.12
N PRO A 58 4.88 -9.93 -18.26
CA PRO A 58 6.07 -10.42 -17.57
C PRO A 58 6.18 -9.91 -16.13
N VAL A 59 6.56 -10.80 -15.21
CA VAL A 59 6.62 -10.47 -13.77
C VAL A 59 7.77 -9.50 -13.47
N ASP A 60 7.45 -8.43 -12.76
CA ASP A 60 8.42 -7.52 -12.18
C ASP A 60 9.13 -8.19 -11.00
N THR A 61 10.36 -8.64 -11.25
CA THR A 61 11.12 -9.39 -10.24
C THR A 61 11.57 -8.53 -9.05
N TYR A 62 11.61 -7.21 -9.19
CA TYR A 62 11.99 -6.29 -8.12
C TYR A 62 10.84 -6.08 -7.13
N TYR A 63 9.65 -5.85 -7.67
CA TYR A 63 8.42 -5.75 -6.89
C TYR A 63 8.09 -7.08 -6.20
N ARG A 64 8.15 -8.20 -6.95
CA ARG A 64 7.89 -9.54 -6.39
C ARG A 64 8.81 -9.84 -5.21
N ASN A 65 10.12 -9.58 -5.36
CA ASN A 65 11.10 -9.81 -4.30
C ASN A 65 10.72 -9.05 -3.02
N ARG A 66 10.40 -7.75 -3.11
CA ARG A 66 9.96 -6.98 -1.93
C ARG A 66 8.62 -7.46 -1.38
N ARG A 67 7.67 -7.87 -2.24
CA ARG A 67 6.38 -8.40 -1.81
C ARG A 67 6.51 -9.73 -1.07
N GLU A 68 7.50 -10.54 -1.44
CA GLU A 68 7.86 -11.81 -0.80
C GLU A 68 8.60 -11.62 0.54
N HIS A 69 9.42 -10.58 0.68
CA HIS A 69 10.14 -10.27 1.93
C HIS A 69 9.36 -9.40 2.92
N GLY A 70 8.43 -8.58 2.42
CA GLY A 70 7.64 -7.68 3.27
C GLY A 70 6.58 -8.42 4.07
N ILE A 71 6.57 -8.18 5.38
CA ILE A 71 5.53 -8.58 6.32
C ILE A 71 4.67 -7.35 6.63
N ILE A 72 3.37 -7.44 6.32
CA ILE A 72 2.43 -6.33 6.47
C ILE A 72 1.71 -6.46 7.82
N MET A 73 2.07 -5.59 8.76
CA MET A 73 1.31 -5.39 10.00
C MET A 73 0.31 -4.26 9.79
N SER A 74 -0.94 -4.61 9.52
CA SER A 74 -2.00 -3.63 9.32
C SER A 74 -2.55 -3.14 10.65
N LEU A 75 -3.11 -1.93 10.66
CA LEU A 75 -3.68 -1.32 11.87
C LEU A 75 -5.13 -0.91 11.61
N ALA A 76 -6.05 -1.53 12.34
CA ALA A 76 -7.46 -1.19 12.35
C ALA A 76 -7.63 0.33 12.57
N CYS A 77 -8.50 0.95 11.78
CA CYS A 77 -8.69 2.38 11.81
C CYS A 77 -9.42 2.78 13.09
N SER A 78 -8.80 3.51 14.01
CA SER A 78 -9.47 3.98 15.23
C SER A 78 -10.28 5.27 15.00
N ARG A 79 -9.85 6.10 14.05
CA ARG A 79 -10.40 7.45 13.79
C ARG A 79 -10.54 7.72 12.28
N PRO A 80 -11.61 7.21 11.63
CA PRO A 80 -11.85 7.50 10.23
C PRO A 80 -12.15 8.99 10.03
N GLN A 81 -11.72 9.55 8.91
CA GLN A 81 -11.87 10.97 8.57
C GLN A 81 -13.13 11.24 7.75
N GLU A 82 -13.60 12.48 7.73
CA GLU A 82 -14.81 12.89 7.00
C GLU A 82 -14.76 12.59 5.50
N THR A 83 -13.54 12.58 4.93
CA THR A 83 -13.28 12.28 3.52
C THR A 83 -13.04 10.79 3.24
N CYS A 84 -13.16 9.91 4.24
CA CYS A 84 -12.97 8.47 4.02
C CYS A 84 -14.17 7.85 3.30
N PHE A 85 -13.88 7.00 2.32
CA PHE A 85 -14.88 6.30 1.49
C PHE A 85 -14.57 4.79 1.34
N CYS A 86 -13.91 4.18 2.34
CA CYS A 86 -13.51 2.76 2.31
C CYS A 86 -14.67 1.81 1.95
N ALA A 87 -15.87 2.08 2.48
CA ALA A 87 -17.07 1.28 2.23
C ALA A 87 -17.46 1.21 0.73
N SER A 88 -17.20 2.27 -0.03
CA SER A 88 -17.45 2.32 -1.48
C SER A 88 -16.63 1.29 -2.27
N PHE A 89 -15.51 0.86 -1.71
CA PHE A 89 -14.61 -0.15 -2.30
C PHE A 89 -14.70 -1.50 -1.59
N GLY A 90 -15.70 -1.69 -0.71
CA GLY A 90 -15.86 -2.93 0.06
C GLY A 90 -14.77 -3.15 1.11
N ILE A 91 -14.07 -2.08 1.53
CA ILE A 91 -12.98 -2.15 2.50
C ILE A 91 -13.55 -1.96 3.89
N ASP A 92 -13.39 -2.96 4.77
CA ASP A 92 -13.66 -2.83 6.19
C ASP A 92 -12.45 -2.20 6.89
N ALA A 93 -12.59 -0.92 7.29
CA ALA A 93 -11.49 -0.22 7.93
C ALA A 93 -11.28 -0.64 9.40
N GLY A 94 -12.27 -1.28 10.04
CA GLY A 94 -12.16 -1.84 11.38
C GLY A 94 -11.53 -3.24 11.41
N ALA A 95 -11.57 -3.95 10.29
CA ALA A 95 -10.99 -5.29 10.13
C ALA A 95 -10.12 -5.35 8.86
N PRO A 96 -8.93 -4.70 8.86
CA PRO A 96 -8.05 -4.73 7.70
C PRO A 96 -7.52 -6.14 7.42
N GLU A 97 -7.10 -6.39 6.18
CA GLU A 97 -6.29 -7.55 5.80
C GLU A 97 -4.81 -7.30 6.17
N GLY A 98 -3.95 -8.30 6.08
CA GLY A 98 -2.52 -8.19 6.38
C GLY A 98 -1.90 -9.54 6.77
N ASP A 99 -0.60 -9.56 7.02
CA ASP A 99 0.06 -10.73 7.62
C ASP A 99 -0.21 -10.81 9.13
N ILE A 100 -0.27 -9.66 9.79
CA ILE A 100 -0.75 -9.48 11.16
C ILE A 100 -1.72 -8.31 11.18
N VAL A 101 -2.89 -8.50 11.78
CA VAL A 101 -3.89 -7.46 11.99
C VAL A 101 -3.73 -6.92 13.41
N CYS A 102 -3.45 -5.62 13.50
CA CYS A 102 -3.27 -4.94 14.77
C CYS A 102 -4.53 -4.15 15.14
N THR A 103 -4.98 -4.27 16.39
CA THR A 103 -6.08 -3.46 16.94
C THR A 103 -5.59 -2.72 18.18
N GLU A 104 -5.67 -1.39 18.12
CA GLU A 104 -5.32 -0.52 19.25
C GLU A 104 -6.56 -0.27 20.10
N SER A 105 -6.45 -0.57 21.39
CA SER A 105 -7.34 -0.12 22.45
C SER A 105 -6.58 0.76 23.45
N GLU A 106 -7.24 1.30 24.48
CA GLU A 106 -6.72 2.39 25.33
C GLU A 106 -5.25 2.21 25.74
N ASP A 107 -4.89 1.06 26.30
CA ASP A 107 -3.53 0.75 26.75
C ASP A 107 -2.95 -0.54 26.10
N THR A 108 -3.66 -1.13 25.13
CA THR A 108 -3.33 -2.46 24.58
C THR A 108 -3.26 -2.45 23.05
N LEU A 109 -2.24 -3.10 22.49
CA LEU A 109 -2.13 -3.37 21.06
C LEU A 109 -2.27 -4.88 20.82
N TYR A 110 -3.44 -5.29 20.34
CA TYR A 110 -3.71 -6.67 19.96
C TYR A 110 -3.07 -6.99 18.62
N LEU A 111 -2.43 -8.16 18.52
CA LEU A 111 -1.76 -8.63 17.30
C LEU A 111 -2.34 -9.99 16.89
N ASP A 112 -2.95 -10.06 15.72
CA ASP A 112 -3.64 -11.25 15.23
C ASP A 112 -3.00 -11.71 13.90
N ALA A 113 -2.18 -12.77 13.97
CA ALA A 113 -1.51 -13.33 12.80
C ALA A 113 -2.51 -14.01 11.84
N LYS A 114 -2.47 -13.62 10.57
CA LYS A 114 -3.35 -14.13 9.50
C LYS A 114 -2.64 -15.02 8.50
N THR A 115 -1.31 -14.95 8.42
CA THR A 115 -0.49 -15.72 7.49
C THR A 115 0.65 -16.42 8.22
N ALA A 116 1.27 -17.41 7.56
CA ALA A 116 2.44 -18.10 8.11
C ALA A 116 3.61 -17.15 8.42
N LYS A 117 3.79 -16.07 7.62
CA LYS A 117 4.79 -15.02 7.89
C LYS A 117 4.45 -14.24 9.15
N GLY A 118 3.16 -13.91 9.34
CA GLY A 118 2.69 -13.25 10.54
C GLY A 118 2.91 -14.10 11.78
N THR A 119 2.58 -15.39 11.73
CA THR A 119 2.83 -16.32 12.84
C THR A 119 4.31 -16.41 13.17
N ALA A 120 5.17 -16.59 12.18
CA ALA A 120 6.62 -16.65 12.39
C ALA A 120 7.19 -15.37 13.04
N LEU A 121 6.67 -14.20 12.65
CA LEU A 121 7.06 -12.94 13.27
C LEU A 121 6.56 -12.85 14.73
N LEU A 122 5.30 -13.18 15.02
CA LEU A 122 4.79 -13.17 16.40
C LEU A 122 5.53 -14.16 17.30
N ASP A 123 5.86 -15.35 16.81
CA ASP A 123 6.66 -16.33 17.55
C ASP A 123 8.04 -15.76 17.94
N SER A 124 8.64 -14.95 17.06
CA SER A 124 9.92 -14.27 17.33
C SER A 124 9.81 -13.12 18.34
N LEU A 125 8.59 -12.61 18.56
CA LEU A 125 8.28 -11.51 19.49
C LEU A 125 7.71 -12.00 20.83
N ASN A 126 7.71 -13.30 21.09
CA ASN A 126 7.12 -13.93 22.29
C ASN A 126 7.68 -13.45 23.65
N THR A 127 8.80 -12.72 23.66
CA THR A 127 9.36 -12.10 24.86
C THR A 127 8.83 -10.69 25.13
N LEU A 128 8.16 -10.09 24.13
CA LEU A 128 7.60 -8.73 24.17
C LEU A 128 6.06 -8.73 24.18
N THR A 129 5.44 -9.88 23.90
CA THR A 129 3.98 -10.05 23.82
C THR A 129 3.51 -11.07 24.85
N GLU A 130 2.25 -10.99 25.24
CA GLU A 130 1.56 -12.01 26.03
C GLU A 130 0.35 -12.55 25.25
N GLU A 131 -0.09 -13.75 25.62
CA GLU A 131 -1.30 -14.33 25.04
C GLU A 131 -2.53 -13.55 25.53
N ALA A 132 -3.44 -13.25 24.61
CA ALA A 132 -4.68 -12.57 24.93
C ALA A 132 -5.57 -13.44 25.85
N ASP A 133 -6.23 -12.79 26.81
CA ASP A 133 -7.33 -13.40 27.54
C ASP A 133 -8.52 -13.60 26.59
N GLY A 134 -8.96 -14.85 26.42
CA GLY A 134 -9.77 -15.19 25.25
C GLY A 134 -11.15 -14.52 25.16
N GLU A 135 -11.72 -14.03 26.27
CA GLU A 135 -13.07 -13.48 26.30
C GLU A 135 -13.13 -11.97 26.55
N ALA A 136 -12.31 -11.40 27.44
CA ALA A 136 -12.35 -9.97 27.71
C ALA A 136 -11.66 -9.19 26.59
N ASP A 137 -10.49 -9.65 26.11
CA ASP A 137 -9.78 -9.03 24.98
C ASP A 137 -10.59 -9.12 23.68
N ALA A 138 -11.27 -10.25 23.47
CA ALA A 138 -12.17 -10.40 22.32
C ALA A 138 -13.35 -9.41 22.37
N ALA A 139 -13.91 -9.17 23.56
CA ALA A 139 -14.95 -8.17 23.76
C ALA A 139 -14.44 -6.74 23.53
N GLU A 140 -13.20 -6.45 23.96
CA GLU A 140 -12.55 -5.15 23.78
C GLU A 140 -12.27 -4.84 22.31
N MET A 141 -11.63 -5.77 21.59
CA MET A 141 -11.43 -5.65 20.13
C MET A 141 -12.75 -5.47 19.39
N LYS A 142 -13.80 -6.19 19.80
CA LYS A 142 -15.15 -6.06 19.22
C LYS A 142 -15.75 -4.67 19.50
N ALA A 143 -15.57 -4.11 20.69
CA ALA A 143 -16.06 -2.77 21.03
C ALA A 143 -15.37 -1.68 20.18
N VAL A 144 -14.05 -1.82 19.95
CA VAL A 144 -13.29 -0.96 19.02
C VAL A 144 -13.88 -1.07 17.61
N TYR A 145 -14.06 -2.29 17.10
CA TYR A 145 -14.64 -2.55 15.79
C TYR A 145 -16.03 -1.92 15.63
N ASP A 146 -16.95 -2.16 16.58
CA ASP A 146 -18.32 -1.67 16.53
C ASP A 146 -18.36 -0.13 16.52
N THR A 147 -17.47 0.50 17.30
CA THR A 147 -17.32 1.96 17.33
C THR A 147 -16.88 2.51 15.96
N VAL A 148 -15.89 1.88 15.35
CA VAL A 148 -15.36 2.28 14.04
C VAL A 148 -16.40 2.07 12.94
N SER A 149 -17.07 0.91 12.92
CA SER A 149 -18.14 0.59 11.97
C SER A 149 -19.29 1.60 12.07
N ALA A 150 -19.69 1.97 13.28
CA ALA A 150 -20.72 2.98 13.51
C ALA A 150 -20.30 4.38 13.04
N ARG A 151 -19.02 4.75 13.21
CA ARG A 151 -18.48 6.03 12.71
C ARG A 151 -18.47 6.07 11.19
N ILE A 152 -17.96 5.02 10.53
CA ILE A 152 -17.88 4.94 9.07
C ILE A 152 -19.26 5.11 8.43
N LYS A 153 -20.30 4.45 8.97
CA LYS A 153 -21.68 4.57 8.48
C LYS A 153 -22.26 5.99 8.56
N LYS A 154 -21.70 6.85 9.42
CA LYS A 154 -22.14 8.24 9.61
C LYS A 154 -21.33 9.26 8.82
N LEU A 155 -20.25 8.84 8.14
CA LEU A 155 -19.40 9.76 7.37
C LEU A 155 -20.15 10.32 6.15
N PRO A 156 -19.84 11.56 5.73
CA PRO A 156 -20.46 12.17 4.56
C PRO A 156 -20.40 11.32 3.29
N LEU A 157 -19.31 10.56 3.11
CA LEU A 157 -19.07 9.73 1.92
C LEU A 157 -19.44 8.25 2.10
N ALA A 158 -20.09 7.86 3.21
CA ALA A 158 -20.44 6.46 3.48
C ALA A 158 -21.34 5.82 2.40
N GLY A 159 -22.18 6.64 1.76
CA GLY A 159 -23.08 6.24 0.69
C GLY A 159 -22.52 6.44 -0.72
N LEU A 160 -21.27 6.86 -0.87
CA LEU A 160 -20.64 7.04 -2.18
C LEU A 160 -20.59 5.68 -2.89
N LYS A 161 -21.08 5.63 -4.14
CA LYS A 161 -21.06 4.41 -4.95
C LYS A 161 -20.12 4.59 -6.14
N PRO A 162 -19.32 3.57 -6.49
CA PRO A 162 -18.45 3.63 -7.66
C PRO A 162 -19.20 3.55 -8.99
N ASP A 163 -20.54 3.40 -8.97
CA ASP A 163 -21.36 3.13 -10.16
C ASP A 163 -21.29 4.21 -11.25
N ALA A 164 -20.97 5.46 -10.89
CA ALA A 164 -20.79 6.57 -11.83
C ALA A 164 -19.39 6.63 -12.46
N PHE A 165 -18.44 5.83 -11.98
CA PHE A 165 -17.08 5.76 -12.50
C PHE A 165 -16.97 4.67 -13.58
N GLY A 166 -16.18 4.93 -14.62
CA GLY A 166 -15.90 3.99 -15.70
C GLY A 166 -16.12 4.57 -17.09
N ALA A 167 -15.79 3.75 -18.10
CA ALA A 167 -15.88 4.12 -19.52
C ALA A 167 -17.32 4.53 -19.90
N GLY A 168 -17.45 5.70 -20.52
CA GLY A 168 -18.72 6.25 -21.01
C GLY A 168 -19.66 6.82 -19.93
N LYS A 169 -19.31 6.72 -18.64
CA LYS A 169 -20.09 7.29 -17.53
C LYS A 169 -19.56 8.63 -17.04
N THR A 170 -18.29 8.91 -17.33
CA THR A 170 -17.60 10.09 -16.80
C THR A 170 -17.57 11.28 -17.76
N ASP A 171 -17.99 11.08 -19.01
CA ASP A 171 -17.95 12.08 -20.07
C ASP A 171 -18.82 13.31 -19.74
N GLU A 172 -19.99 13.10 -19.12
CA GLU A 172 -20.88 14.20 -18.73
C GLU A 172 -20.26 15.12 -17.66
N PHE A 173 -19.34 14.59 -16.83
CA PHE A 173 -18.68 15.36 -15.78
C PHE A 173 -17.49 16.17 -16.29
N PHE A 174 -16.98 15.92 -17.51
CA PHE A 174 -15.75 16.57 -17.98
C PHE A 174 -15.88 18.10 -18.09
N ASN A 175 -17.09 18.58 -18.39
CA ASN A 175 -17.41 20.01 -18.51
C ASN A 175 -18.17 20.56 -17.29
N ALA A 176 -18.23 19.81 -16.20
CA ALA A 176 -18.96 20.23 -14.99
C ALA A 176 -18.35 21.54 -14.43
N PRO A 177 -19.17 22.57 -14.11
CA PRO A 177 -18.68 23.88 -13.70
C PRO A 177 -17.83 23.84 -12.42
N GLU A 178 -18.02 22.84 -11.56
CA GLU A 178 -17.28 22.59 -10.32
C GLU A 178 -15.77 22.38 -10.58
N TRP A 179 -15.39 21.81 -11.73
CA TRP A 179 -13.98 21.62 -12.08
C TRP A 179 -13.21 22.93 -12.19
N LYS A 180 -13.88 24.03 -12.55
CA LYS A 180 -13.23 25.34 -12.66
C LYS A 180 -12.68 25.82 -11.31
N GLU A 181 -13.41 25.57 -10.24
CA GLU A 181 -12.97 25.90 -8.89
C GLU A 181 -11.93 24.89 -8.39
N LEU A 182 -12.23 23.59 -8.50
CA LEU A 182 -11.34 22.52 -8.01
C LEU A 182 -9.96 22.55 -8.68
N SER A 183 -9.90 22.77 -9.99
CA SER A 183 -8.64 22.81 -10.74
C SER A 183 -7.82 24.09 -10.49
N SER A 184 -8.44 25.17 -10.01
CA SER A 184 -7.75 26.44 -9.76
C SER A 184 -6.67 26.34 -8.67
N HIS A 185 -6.81 25.37 -7.76
CA HIS A 185 -5.82 25.06 -6.73
C HIS A 185 -4.69 24.15 -7.20
N CYS A 186 -4.81 23.55 -8.40
CA CYS A 186 -3.82 22.62 -8.93
C CYS A 186 -2.58 23.38 -9.43
N LEU A 187 -1.41 23.02 -8.90
CA LEU A 187 -0.12 23.56 -9.33
C LEU A 187 0.52 22.80 -10.48
N GLY A 188 -0.08 21.68 -10.92
CA GLY A 188 0.52 20.79 -11.93
C GLY A 188 1.78 20.07 -11.46
N CYS A 189 2.02 19.98 -10.14
CA CYS A 189 3.26 19.43 -9.56
C CYS A 189 3.33 17.89 -9.51
N GLY A 190 2.22 17.18 -9.74
CA GLY A 190 2.18 15.71 -9.68
C GLY A 190 2.13 15.12 -8.27
N THR A 191 1.98 15.90 -7.19
CA THR A 191 1.93 15.34 -5.82
C THR A 191 0.89 14.25 -5.62
N CYS A 192 -0.24 14.33 -6.32
CA CYS A 192 -1.27 13.29 -6.28
C CYS A 192 -0.77 11.92 -6.75
N THR A 193 0.13 11.84 -7.73
CA THR A 193 0.70 10.56 -8.20
C THR A 193 1.71 10.00 -7.21
N PHE A 194 2.43 10.88 -6.49
CA PHE A 194 3.35 10.50 -5.41
C PHE A 194 2.62 9.84 -4.24
N VAL A 195 1.51 10.42 -3.77
CA VAL A 195 0.79 9.92 -2.60
C VAL A 195 -0.23 8.82 -2.92
N CYS A 196 -0.67 8.71 -4.18
CA CYS A 196 -1.66 7.72 -4.57
C CYS A 196 -1.07 6.30 -4.48
N PRO A 197 -1.65 5.41 -3.66
CA PRO A 197 -1.09 4.08 -3.45
C PRO A 197 -1.37 3.14 -4.63
N THR A 198 -2.21 3.54 -5.59
CA THR A 198 -2.54 2.77 -6.81
C THR A 198 -1.85 3.32 -8.07
N CYS A 199 -1.11 4.43 -7.98
CA CYS A 199 -0.33 4.94 -9.10
C CYS A 199 0.87 4.02 -9.36
N GLN A 200 0.95 3.51 -10.59
CA GLN A 200 1.86 2.43 -11.01
C GLN A 200 2.61 2.73 -12.31
N CYS A 201 2.32 3.86 -12.97
CA CYS A 201 3.04 4.27 -14.17
C CYS A 201 4.45 4.72 -13.80
N TYR A 202 5.44 4.31 -14.59
CA TYR A 202 6.83 4.73 -14.45
C TYR A 202 7.48 4.85 -15.82
N ASP A 203 8.62 5.52 -15.83
CA ASP A 203 9.51 5.61 -16.97
C ASP A 203 10.82 4.85 -16.68
N ILE A 204 11.53 4.46 -17.73
CA ILE A 204 12.85 3.84 -17.63
C ILE A 204 13.87 4.78 -18.27
N ARG A 205 14.90 5.11 -17.52
CA ARG A 205 15.97 6.00 -17.95
C ARG A 205 17.32 5.32 -17.85
N ASP A 206 18.19 5.69 -18.78
CA ASP A 206 19.58 5.27 -18.80
C ASP A 206 20.47 6.47 -18.46
N PHE A 207 21.43 6.26 -17.56
CA PHE A 207 22.39 7.27 -17.13
C PHE A 207 23.82 6.79 -17.39
N ASP A 208 24.58 7.54 -18.20
CA ASP A 208 25.99 7.29 -18.43
C ASP A 208 26.81 7.79 -17.22
N THR A 209 27.55 6.87 -16.61
CA THR A 209 28.40 7.14 -15.44
C THR A 209 29.85 7.49 -15.80
N GLY A 210 30.21 7.47 -17.09
CA GLY A 210 31.59 7.57 -17.58
C GLY A 210 32.37 6.25 -17.52
N HIS A 211 31.88 5.25 -16.79
CA HIS A 211 32.47 3.91 -16.66
C HIS A 211 31.47 2.78 -16.95
N GLY A 212 30.32 3.11 -17.52
CA GLY A 212 29.20 2.19 -17.75
C GLY A 212 27.87 2.94 -17.77
N VAL A 213 26.77 2.21 -17.98
CA VAL A 213 25.41 2.76 -17.99
C VAL A 213 24.62 2.18 -16.82
N LYS A 214 23.86 3.04 -16.12
CA LYS A 214 22.87 2.59 -15.13
C LYS A 214 21.48 2.74 -15.72
N ARG A 215 20.72 1.66 -15.74
CA ARG A 215 19.30 1.70 -16.07
C ARG A 215 18.48 1.69 -14.80
N PHE A 216 17.60 2.66 -14.66
CA PHE A 216 16.73 2.78 -13.50
C PHE A 216 15.31 3.11 -13.94
N ARG A 217 14.34 2.76 -13.11
CA ARG A 217 12.96 3.26 -13.24
C ARG A 217 12.73 4.43 -12.31
N CYS A 218 11.89 5.37 -12.74
CA CYS A 218 11.45 6.48 -11.90
C CYS A 218 10.01 6.88 -12.22
N TRP A 219 9.31 7.41 -11.22
CA TRP A 219 7.95 7.95 -11.33
C TRP A 219 7.75 9.08 -10.34
#